data_AF-A0A9W5RF07-F1
#
_entry.id   AF-A0A9W5RF07-F1
#
_cell.length_a   1.000
_cell.length_b   1.000
_cell.length_c   1.000
_cell.angle_alpha   90.00
_cell.angle_beta   90.00
_cell.angle_gamma   90.00
#
_symmetry.space_group_name_H-M   'P 1'
#
loop_
_entity.id
_entity.type
_entity.pdbx_description
1 polymer ?
#
loop_
_entity_poly.entity_id
_entity_poly.type
_entity_poly.pdbx_seq_one_letter_code
_entity_poly.pdbx_strand_id
1 'polypeptide(L)'
;MNTDPKASSQRPDLAQVAADPATNLEVLRTLAFEYPKLRSVIALNPSAYPGLLEWLGEFDDEALKAALKQREESGPVYPSASVAAPLAAGAESGASSQTPAQNVAEIADAGEEDSPQHSTKKGLIVAIVLLVIAIPLVFVAAKLLVGTPNAPESASSTATSAGAEATAIPSDTQASEEVTTAVELKYPAPGEAADLELISAPSGNILCKLADGSVACTVLQTQEGMRGGACEEGFVTVVATAEGVKRDCSLRVNAQGATKVDYGQFGKTADVACGSQYNGISCWNMKTGQGFAVSRQGWTTTDKGYLSEEQFPWVQ
;
A
#
# COMPACT_ATOMS: atom_id res chain seq x y z
N MET A 1 57.13 -3.59 12.18
CA MET A 1 55.80 -3.69 11.54
C MET A 1 55.13 -4.94 12.09
N ASN A 2 54.07 -4.80 12.87
CA ASN A 2 53.31 -5.94 13.42
C ASN A 2 52.16 -6.23 12.44
N THR A 3 52.23 -7.35 11.73
CA THR A 3 51.12 -7.84 10.90
C THR A 3 50.42 -8.95 11.66
N ASP A 4 49.31 -8.62 12.31
CA ASP A 4 48.43 -9.60 12.94
C ASP A 4 47.67 -10.41 11.85
N PRO A 5 47.80 -11.76 11.83
CA PRO A 5 47.23 -12.61 10.77
C PRO A 5 45.76 -13.01 11.01
N LYS A 6 45.02 -12.31 11.89
CA LYS A 6 43.70 -12.77 12.37
C LYS A 6 42.48 -12.06 11.74
N ALA A 7 42.67 -11.15 10.79
CA ALA A 7 41.59 -10.31 10.26
C ALA A 7 40.82 -10.90 9.06
N SER A 8 41.14 -12.11 8.58
CA SER A 8 40.63 -12.62 7.29
C SER A 8 39.63 -13.78 7.37
N SER A 9 39.31 -14.32 8.55
CA SER A 9 38.70 -15.67 8.65
C SER A 9 37.17 -15.74 8.69
N GLN A 10 36.43 -14.63 8.51
CA GLN A 10 34.97 -14.68 8.71
C GLN A 10 34.15 -13.80 7.75
N ARG A 11 34.59 -13.60 6.50
CA ARG A 11 33.64 -13.10 5.49
C ARG A 11 32.76 -14.28 5.05
N PRO A 12 31.43 -14.18 5.19
CA PRO A 12 30.54 -15.21 4.68
C PRO A 12 30.72 -15.35 3.16
N ASP A 13 30.70 -16.59 2.66
CA ASP A 13 30.70 -16.85 1.23
C ASP A 13 29.39 -16.32 0.64
N LEU A 14 29.48 -15.24 -0.14
CA LEU A 14 28.32 -14.56 -0.70
C LEU A 14 27.53 -15.45 -1.68
N ALA A 15 28.17 -16.43 -2.33
CA ALA A 15 27.47 -17.39 -3.17
C ALA A 15 26.64 -18.36 -2.33
N GLN A 16 27.14 -18.76 -1.17
CA GLN A 16 26.40 -19.58 -0.21
C GLN A 16 25.22 -18.81 0.38
N VAL A 17 25.42 -17.53 0.73
CA VAL A 17 24.32 -16.65 1.16
C VAL A 17 23.30 -16.47 0.04
N ALA A 18 23.72 -16.24 -1.20
CA ALA A 18 22.81 -16.11 -2.34
C ALA A 18 22.00 -17.39 -2.64
N ALA A 19 22.52 -18.57 -2.31
CA ALA A 19 21.87 -19.85 -2.55
C ALA A 19 20.99 -20.33 -1.37
N ASP A 20 21.19 -19.78 -0.17
CA ASP A 20 20.50 -20.22 1.03
C ASP A 20 19.00 -19.80 0.99
N PRO A 21 18.05 -20.74 1.07
CA PRO A 21 16.62 -20.43 1.09
C PRO A 21 16.19 -19.62 2.32
N ALA A 22 16.98 -19.58 3.39
CA ALA A 22 16.70 -18.75 4.57
C ALA A 22 17.26 -17.33 4.44
N THR A 23 17.93 -16.99 3.33
CA THR A 23 18.50 -15.65 3.16
C THR A 23 17.41 -14.61 3.06
N ASN A 24 17.56 -13.57 3.88
CA ASN A 24 16.65 -12.44 3.91
C ASN A 24 16.50 -11.81 2.51
N LEU A 25 15.26 -11.48 2.14
CA LEU A 25 14.91 -10.96 0.81
C LEU A 25 15.67 -9.67 0.44
N GLU A 26 15.89 -8.80 1.43
CA GLU A 26 16.64 -7.55 1.22
C GLU A 26 18.11 -7.82 0.94
N VAL A 27 18.67 -8.86 1.59
CA VAL A 27 20.03 -9.33 1.30
C VAL A 27 20.09 -9.93 -0.11
N LEU A 28 19.12 -10.72 -0.54
CA LEU A 28 19.06 -11.24 -1.92
C LEU A 28 19.02 -10.13 -2.96
N ARG A 29 18.17 -9.12 -2.73
CA ARG A 29 18.09 -7.92 -3.58
C ARG A 29 19.43 -7.18 -3.64
N THR A 30 20.03 -6.90 -2.48
CA THR A 30 21.34 -6.23 -2.37
C THR A 30 22.42 -7.01 -3.11
N LEU A 31 22.48 -8.34 -2.91
CA LEU A 31 23.44 -9.19 -3.60
C LEU A 31 23.25 -9.17 -5.12
N ALA A 32 22.01 -9.11 -5.60
CA ALA A 32 21.72 -9.06 -7.02
C ALA A 32 22.16 -7.72 -7.67
N PHE A 33 22.05 -6.61 -6.94
CA PHE A 33 22.52 -5.30 -7.39
C PHE A 33 24.03 -5.16 -7.34
N GLU A 34 24.66 -5.46 -6.20
CA GLU A 34 26.08 -5.22 -5.96
C GLU A 34 26.99 -6.28 -6.60
N TYR A 35 26.50 -7.51 -6.76
CA TYR A 35 27.30 -8.63 -7.24
C TYR A 35 26.62 -9.30 -8.45
N PRO A 36 26.74 -8.73 -9.67
CA PRO A 36 26.11 -9.27 -10.88
C PRO A 36 26.41 -10.75 -11.14
N LYS A 37 27.58 -11.23 -10.71
CA LYS A 37 27.99 -12.64 -10.82
C LYS A 37 27.12 -13.61 -10.01
N LEU A 38 26.39 -13.12 -9.00
CA LEU A 38 25.51 -13.94 -8.16
C LEU A 38 24.09 -14.01 -8.71
N ARG A 39 23.73 -13.22 -9.72
CA ARG A 39 22.35 -13.11 -10.23
C ARG A 39 21.74 -14.45 -10.65
N SER A 40 22.50 -15.31 -11.31
CA SER A 40 22.04 -16.65 -11.71
C SER A 40 21.80 -17.57 -10.51
N VAL A 41 22.61 -17.45 -9.46
CA VAL A 41 22.42 -18.17 -8.19
C VAL A 41 21.17 -17.67 -7.48
N ILE A 42 20.98 -16.35 -7.42
CA ILE A 42 19.80 -15.71 -6.80
C ILE A 42 18.52 -16.07 -7.57
N ALA A 43 18.57 -16.15 -8.91
CA ALA A 43 17.45 -16.60 -9.72
C ALA A 43 16.99 -18.04 -9.39
N LEU A 44 17.87 -18.87 -8.83
CA LEU A 44 17.53 -20.22 -8.38
C LEU A 44 17.18 -20.28 -6.87
N ASN A 45 17.36 -19.20 -6.12
CA ASN A 45 17.05 -19.19 -4.69
C ASN A 45 15.53 -19.30 -4.45
N PRO A 46 15.02 -20.31 -3.73
CA PRO A 46 13.58 -20.52 -3.53
C PRO A 46 12.84 -19.32 -2.94
N SER A 47 13.52 -18.50 -2.15
CA SER A 47 12.97 -17.32 -1.49
C SER A 47 13.06 -16.05 -2.33
N ALA A 48 13.75 -16.06 -3.48
CA ALA A 48 13.78 -14.91 -4.38
C ALA A 48 12.35 -14.55 -4.84
N TYR A 49 11.94 -13.31 -4.53
CA TYR A 49 10.58 -12.83 -4.73
C TYR A 49 10.29 -12.46 -6.20
N PRO A 50 9.03 -12.47 -6.65
CA PRO A 50 8.67 -12.31 -8.07
C PRO A 50 9.25 -11.06 -8.74
N GLY A 51 9.18 -9.90 -8.09
CA GLY A 51 9.71 -8.65 -8.66
C GLY A 51 11.23 -8.67 -8.86
N LEU A 52 11.98 -9.40 -8.01
CA LEU A 52 13.40 -9.62 -8.22
C LEU A 52 13.66 -10.51 -9.43
N LEU A 53 12.86 -11.57 -9.61
CA LEU A 53 12.99 -12.49 -10.74
C LEU A 53 12.62 -11.82 -12.08
N GLU A 54 11.61 -10.97 -12.08
CA GLU A 54 11.22 -10.17 -13.24
C GLU A 54 12.35 -9.21 -13.65
N TRP A 55 12.88 -8.45 -12.69
CA TRP A 55 14.04 -7.58 -12.91
C TRP A 55 15.27 -8.35 -13.40
N LEU A 56 15.53 -9.53 -12.84
CA LEU A 56 16.61 -10.41 -13.30
C LEU A 56 16.39 -10.87 -14.75
N GLY A 57 15.15 -11.03 -15.19
CA GLY A 57 14.80 -11.38 -16.58
C GLY A 57 15.08 -10.30 -17.62
N GLU A 58 15.28 -9.04 -17.20
CA GLU A 58 15.58 -7.92 -18.11
C GLU A 58 17.01 -7.96 -18.66
N PHE A 59 17.92 -8.70 -18.01
CA PHE A 59 19.32 -8.77 -18.42
C PHE A 59 19.55 -9.80 -19.53
N ASP A 60 20.38 -9.43 -20.51
CA ASP A 60 20.80 -10.33 -21.59
C ASP A 60 21.99 -11.21 -21.16
N ASP A 61 21.77 -12.06 -20.14
CA ASP A 61 22.75 -13.02 -19.62
C ASP A 61 22.22 -14.45 -19.80
N GLU A 62 23.00 -15.30 -20.50
CA GLU A 62 22.60 -16.67 -20.84
C GLU A 62 22.46 -17.55 -19.59
N ALA A 63 23.35 -17.41 -18.61
CA ALA A 63 23.30 -18.20 -17.38
C ALA A 63 22.10 -17.81 -16.51
N LEU A 64 21.76 -16.52 -16.48
CA LEU A 64 20.58 -15.99 -15.79
C LEU A 64 19.28 -16.44 -16.46
N LYS A 65 19.21 -16.38 -17.80
CA LYS A 65 18.07 -16.89 -18.57
C LYS A 65 17.88 -18.40 -18.40
N ALA A 66 18.97 -19.17 -18.41
CA ALA A 66 18.93 -20.60 -18.14
C ALA A 66 18.41 -20.91 -16.73
N ALA A 67 18.87 -20.15 -15.72
CA ALA A 67 18.42 -20.28 -14.34
C ALA A 67 16.92 -19.97 -14.18
N LEU A 68 16.43 -18.89 -14.80
CA LEU A 68 15.01 -18.53 -14.78
C LEU A 68 14.14 -19.58 -15.48
N LYS A 69 14.57 -20.05 -16.65
CA LYS A 69 13.88 -21.13 -17.38
C LYS A 69 13.84 -22.43 -16.56
N GLN A 70 14.96 -22.79 -15.92
CA GLN A 70 15.02 -23.97 -15.05
C GLN A 70 14.03 -23.84 -13.88
N ARG A 71 13.87 -22.66 -13.30
CA ARG A 71 12.84 -22.40 -12.28
C ARG A 71 11.44 -22.61 -12.83
N GLU A 72 11.13 -22.10 -14.02
CA GLU A 72 9.81 -22.31 -14.66
C GLU A 72 9.52 -23.79 -14.90
N GLU A 73 10.52 -24.55 -15.37
CA GLU A 73 10.41 -26.00 -15.61
C GLU A 73 10.31 -26.82 -14.33
N SER A 74 10.95 -26.36 -13.25
CA SER A 74 10.86 -27.00 -11.91
C SER A 74 9.51 -26.74 -11.23
N GLY A 75 8.70 -25.85 -11.80
CA GLY A 75 7.47 -25.36 -11.19
C GLY A 75 7.74 -24.45 -9.99
N PRO A 76 6.72 -23.74 -9.48
CA PRO A 76 6.86 -22.91 -8.30
C PRO A 76 7.31 -23.74 -7.09
N VAL A 77 8.58 -23.61 -6.69
CA VAL A 77 9.06 -24.01 -5.35
C VAL A 77 8.75 -22.89 -4.37
N TYR A 78 7.47 -22.53 -4.31
CA TYR A 78 6.87 -22.12 -3.04
C TYR A 78 6.49 -23.43 -2.33
N PRO A 79 6.45 -23.51 -0.99
CA PRO A 79 5.82 -24.66 -0.33
C PRO A 79 4.45 -24.87 -0.97
N SER A 80 4.33 -25.92 -1.79
CA SER A 80 3.19 -26.09 -2.68
C SER A 80 1.96 -26.42 -1.84
N ALA A 81 1.01 -25.49 -1.82
CA ALA A 81 -0.37 -25.83 -1.60
C ALA A 81 -0.89 -26.52 -2.88
N SER A 82 -0.87 -27.85 -2.95
CA SER A 82 -1.67 -28.58 -3.94
C SER A 82 -1.96 -30.02 -3.51
N VAL A 83 -3.18 -30.24 -3.01
CA VAL A 83 -3.99 -31.38 -3.41
C VAL A 83 -5.19 -30.85 -4.18
N ALA A 84 -5.37 -31.42 -5.36
CA ALA A 84 -6.27 -31.00 -6.42
C ALA A 84 -7.76 -31.20 -6.08
N ALA A 85 -8.62 -30.35 -6.64
CA ALA A 85 -9.98 -30.70 -7.02
C ALA A 85 -10.21 -30.22 -8.47
N PRO A 86 -10.55 -31.11 -9.42
CA PRO A 86 -10.56 -30.79 -10.84
C PRO A 86 -11.82 -30.03 -11.25
N LEU A 87 -11.62 -29.01 -12.09
CA LEU A 87 -12.63 -28.52 -13.03
C LEU A 87 -12.85 -29.60 -14.10
N ALA A 88 -14.04 -30.20 -14.13
CA ALA A 88 -14.53 -30.93 -15.29
C ALA A 88 -15.87 -30.33 -15.73
N ALA A 89 -15.84 -29.60 -16.84
CA ALA A 89 -17.02 -29.33 -17.64
C ALA A 89 -17.41 -30.62 -18.36
N GLY A 90 -18.66 -31.04 -18.20
CA GLY A 90 -19.27 -32.17 -18.92
C GLY A 90 -20.78 -31.95 -18.99
N ALA A 91 -21.30 -31.88 -20.21
CA ALA A 91 -22.67 -31.55 -20.53
C ALA A 91 -23.60 -32.79 -20.52
N GLU A 92 -24.89 -32.50 -20.35
CA GLU A 92 -26.09 -33.23 -20.82
C GLU A 92 -26.56 -34.56 -20.17
N SER A 93 -27.81 -34.45 -19.66
CA SER A 93 -28.97 -35.33 -19.84
C SER A 93 -28.99 -36.76 -19.27
N GLY A 94 -29.98 -37.01 -18.40
CA GLY A 94 -30.38 -38.37 -17.99
C GLY A 94 -31.44 -38.34 -16.89
N ALA A 95 -32.66 -38.73 -17.24
CA ALA A 95 -33.89 -38.63 -16.44
C ALA A 95 -34.12 -39.82 -15.47
N SER A 96 -34.97 -39.54 -14.47
CA SER A 96 -35.92 -40.43 -13.76
C SER A 96 -35.40 -41.57 -12.87
N SER A 97 -35.74 -41.53 -11.57
CA SER A 97 -36.93 -42.23 -11.01
C SER A 97 -36.98 -42.25 -9.46
N GLN A 98 -38.07 -41.71 -8.91
CA GLN A 98 -38.95 -42.27 -7.86
C GLN A 98 -38.44 -42.57 -6.41
N THR A 99 -38.81 -41.67 -5.45
CA THR A 99 -39.69 -41.82 -4.24
C THR A 99 -40.14 -43.24 -3.82
N PRO A 100 -40.46 -43.63 -2.54
CA PRO A 100 -41.10 -42.86 -1.44
C PRO A 100 -40.63 -43.09 0.03
N ALA A 101 -41.03 -42.18 0.94
CA ALA A 101 -41.89 -42.43 2.12
C ALA A 101 -41.85 -41.23 3.09
N GLN A 102 -42.90 -40.41 3.14
CA GLN A 102 -43.98 -40.43 4.15
C GLN A 102 -43.61 -39.88 5.54
N ASN A 103 -44.09 -38.68 5.85
CA ASN A 103 -44.77 -38.37 7.12
C ASN A 103 -45.76 -37.22 6.88
N VAL A 104 -47.02 -37.49 7.22
CA VAL A 104 -48.15 -36.56 7.18
C VAL A 104 -48.52 -36.25 8.63
N ALA A 105 -48.62 -34.97 8.97
CA ALA A 105 -49.55 -34.46 9.97
C ALA A 105 -49.81 -32.97 9.71
N GLU A 106 -51.02 -32.73 9.22
CA GLU A 106 -51.81 -31.49 9.04
C GLU A 106 -52.02 -30.78 10.42
N ILE A 107 -52.27 -29.47 10.54
CA ILE A 107 -53.57 -28.79 10.32
C ILE A 107 -53.41 -27.26 10.30
N ALA A 108 -54.07 -26.63 9.31
CA ALA A 108 -54.79 -25.33 9.15
C ALA A 108 -54.48 -24.14 10.11
N ASP A 109 -54.57 -22.87 9.75
CA ASP A 109 -55.59 -22.12 8.99
C ASP A 109 -55.13 -20.64 8.88
N ALA A 110 -55.30 -19.99 7.73
CA ALA A 110 -55.60 -18.54 7.58
C ALA A 110 -55.54 -18.15 6.10
N GLY A 111 -56.58 -17.46 5.62
CA GLY A 111 -56.88 -17.21 4.21
C GLY A 111 -56.06 -16.12 3.50
N GLU A 112 -55.96 -16.28 2.18
CA GLU A 112 -56.51 -15.37 1.14
C GLU A 112 -57.04 -14.00 1.65
N GLU A 113 -56.82 -12.83 1.08
CA GLU A 113 -56.34 -12.30 -0.21
C GLU A 113 -55.69 -10.92 0.11
N ASP A 114 -54.77 -10.33 -0.65
CA ASP A 114 -55.10 -9.59 -1.87
C ASP A 114 -53.80 -8.90 -2.36
N SER A 115 -53.58 -8.95 -3.65
CA SER A 115 -52.76 -7.99 -4.40
C SER A 115 -53.51 -7.79 -5.70
N PRO A 116 -53.69 -6.55 -6.17
CA PRO A 116 -52.78 -6.11 -7.23
C PRO A 116 -52.50 -4.59 -7.31
N GLN A 117 -51.28 -4.31 -7.80
CA GLN A 117 -50.82 -3.23 -8.70
C GLN A 117 -51.61 -1.91 -8.83
N HIS A 118 -50.91 -0.76 -8.85
CA HIS A 118 -50.81 0.17 -10.01
C HIS A 118 -50.10 1.52 -9.68
N SER A 119 -49.24 1.97 -10.61
CA SER A 119 -48.84 3.35 -10.97
C SER A 119 -48.72 4.47 -9.93
N THR A 120 -47.60 5.20 -9.97
CA THR A 120 -47.54 6.60 -10.46
C THR A 120 -46.10 7.16 -10.55
N LYS A 121 -45.33 6.69 -11.54
CA LYS A 121 -44.18 7.46 -12.06
C LYS A 121 -44.73 8.57 -12.96
N LYS A 122 -45.08 9.73 -12.37
CA LYS A 122 -45.30 11.01 -13.07
C LYS A 122 -45.45 12.25 -12.17
N GLY A 123 -45.49 12.09 -10.83
CA GLY A 123 -45.58 13.23 -9.90
C GLY A 123 -44.24 13.85 -9.45
N LEU A 124 -43.12 13.12 -9.55
CA LEU A 124 -41.84 13.58 -8.97
C LEU A 124 -41.06 14.56 -9.87
N ILE A 125 -41.33 14.60 -11.19
CA ILE A 125 -40.53 15.36 -12.15
C ILE A 125 -40.88 16.87 -12.15
N VAL A 126 -42.12 17.24 -11.81
CA VAL A 126 -42.55 18.66 -11.77
C VAL A 126 -42.00 19.40 -10.55
N ALA A 127 -41.79 18.71 -9.42
CA ALA A 127 -41.24 19.31 -8.21
C ALA A 127 -39.73 19.64 -8.34
N ILE A 128 -38.97 18.89 -9.15
CA ILE A 128 -37.53 19.10 -9.34
C ILE A 128 -37.28 20.27 -10.31
N VAL A 129 -38.12 20.45 -11.34
CA VAL A 129 -37.94 21.52 -12.34
C VAL A 129 -38.25 22.91 -11.76
N LEU A 130 -39.25 23.04 -10.87
CA LEU A 130 -39.56 24.33 -10.22
C LEU A 130 -38.48 24.75 -9.20
N LEU A 131 -37.81 23.80 -8.56
CA LEU A 131 -36.77 24.06 -7.57
C LEU A 131 -35.44 24.48 -8.24
N VAL A 132 -35.15 23.96 -9.44
CA VAL A 132 -33.94 24.31 -10.22
C VAL A 132 -34.02 25.70 -10.87
N ILE A 133 -35.21 26.27 -11.08
CA ILE A 133 -35.38 27.61 -11.68
C ILE A 133 -35.40 28.72 -10.61
N ALA A 134 -35.88 28.45 -9.39
CA ALA A 134 -35.97 29.44 -8.32
C ALA A 134 -34.61 29.78 -7.67
N ILE A 135 -33.72 28.80 -7.54
CA ILE A 135 -32.41 28.97 -6.90
C ILE A 135 -31.45 29.92 -7.66
N PRO A 136 -31.32 29.87 -9.00
CA PRO A 136 -30.42 30.78 -9.72
C PRO A 136 -30.92 32.24 -9.72
N LEU A 137 -32.24 32.49 -9.68
CA LEU A 137 -32.78 33.87 -9.67
C LEU A 137 -32.48 34.63 -8.36
N VAL A 138 -32.45 33.92 -7.23
CA VAL A 138 -32.06 34.50 -5.92
C VAL A 138 -30.57 34.82 -5.87
N PHE A 139 -29.72 34.04 -6.56
CA PHE A 139 -28.28 34.25 -6.61
C PHE A 139 -27.87 35.43 -7.53
N VAL A 140 -28.63 35.70 -8.59
CA VAL A 140 -28.39 36.86 -9.48
C VAL A 140 -28.82 38.18 -8.82
N ALA A 141 -29.88 38.18 -8.00
CA ALA A 141 -30.28 39.38 -7.24
C ALA A 141 -29.24 39.77 -6.15
N ALA A 142 -28.58 38.79 -5.53
CA ALA A 142 -27.55 39.03 -4.51
C ALA A 142 -26.22 39.56 -5.09
N LYS A 143 -25.96 39.39 -6.40
CA LYS A 143 -24.76 39.90 -7.07
C LYS A 143 -24.92 41.31 -7.66
N LEU A 144 -26.11 41.93 -7.56
CA LEU A 144 -26.36 43.30 -8.01
C LEU A 144 -26.29 44.37 -6.90
N LEU A 145 -25.95 44.01 -5.66
CA LEU A 145 -25.96 44.93 -4.51
C LEU A 145 -24.65 45.08 -3.74
N VAL A 146 -23.54 44.49 -4.21
CA VAL A 146 -22.21 44.73 -3.61
C VAL A 146 -21.28 45.28 -4.68
N GLY A 147 -21.06 46.61 -4.60
CA GLY A 147 -20.26 47.39 -5.53
C GLY A 147 -18.77 47.03 -5.51
N THR A 148 -18.15 47.17 -6.68
CA THR A 148 -16.71 47.23 -6.88
C THR A 148 -16.14 48.55 -6.34
N PRO A 149 -14.88 48.56 -5.88
CA PRO A 149 -14.00 49.61 -6.37
C PRO A 149 -12.57 49.13 -6.71
N ASN A 150 -12.21 49.41 -7.96
CA ASN A 150 -10.97 49.99 -8.48
C ASN A 150 -9.59 49.35 -8.22
N ALA A 151 -8.99 48.95 -9.35
CA ALA A 151 -7.55 48.99 -9.59
C ALA A 151 -7.03 50.45 -9.61
N PRO A 152 -5.72 50.64 -9.47
CA PRO A 152 -5.02 51.26 -10.61
C PRO A 152 -3.70 50.58 -11.00
N GLU A 153 -3.56 50.47 -12.31
CA GLU A 153 -2.42 50.85 -13.16
C GLU A 153 -0.96 50.46 -12.81
N SER A 154 -0.40 49.78 -13.80
CA SER A 154 1.00 49.49 -14.12
C SER A 154 1.99 50.64 -13.90
N ALA A 155 3.21 50.28 -13.47
CA ALA A 155 4.42 50.90 -13.99
C ALA A 155 5.59 49.89 -14.01
N SER A 156 6.15 49.72 -15.19
CA SER A 156 7.36 48.99 -15.52
C SER A 156 8.60 49.88 -15.31
N SER A 157 9.73 49.30 -14.88
CA SER A 157 11.12 49.82 -15.04
C SER A 157 12.08 48.71 -14.56
N THR A 158 12.68 47.92 -15.44
CA THR A 158 14.01 48.08 -16.10
C THR A 158 15.22 48.15 -15.15
N ALA A 159 16.22 47.33 -15.48
CA ALA A 159 17.48 47.01 -14.82
C ALA A 159 18.43 48.19 -14.53
N THR A 160 19.41 47.98 -13.62
CA THR A 160 20.86 48.27 -13.81
C THR A 160 21.68 47.87 -12.57
N SER A 161 22.85 47.26 -12.83
CA SER A 161 23.93 46.94 -11.88
C SER A 161 24.81 48.15 -11.54
N ALA A 162 25.45 48.09 -10.36
CA ALA A 162 26.86 48.41 -10.07
C ALA A 162 27.08 49.29 -8.83
N GLY A 163 28.16 48.98 -8.09
CA GLY A 163 28.93 49.99 -7.35
C GLY A 163 29.05 49.76 -5.86
N ALA A 164 30.16 49.12 -5.46
CA ALA A 164 30.65 49.03 -4.09
C ALA A 164 31.11 50.38 -3.54
N GLU A 165 31.05 50.60 -2.22
CA GLU A 165 32.21 51.04 -1.44
C GLU A 165 32.02 50.80 0.07
N ALA A 166 33.15 50.63 0.75
CA ALA A 166 33.35 49.94 2.02
C ALA A 166 33.12 50.79 3.28
N THR A 167 32.87 50.11 4.41
CA THR A 167 33.32 50.53 5.74
C THR A 167 33.43 49.29 6.64
N ALA A 168 34.66 48.98 7.10
CA ALA A 168 35.00 48.01 8.15
C ALA A 168 34.35 48.43 9.50
N ILE A 169 34.16 47.61 10.55
CA ILE A 169 35.11 46.84 11.37
C ILE A 169 34.31 45.81 12.24
N PRO A 170 34.96 45.01 13.12
CA PRO A 170 34.95 43.55 13.11
C PRO A 170 33.76 42.94 13.89
N SER A 171 33.33 41.75 13.51
CA SER A 171 32.55 40.90 14.42
C SER A 171 33.01 39.47 14.21
N ASP A 172 33.53 38.89 15.28
CA ASP A 172 33.74 37.46 15.45
C ASP A 172 32.51 36.72 14.94
N THR A 173 32.59 36.29 13.68
CA THR A 173 31.61 35.39 13.08
C THR A 173 32.03 34.01 13.54
N GLN A 174 31.60 33.70 14.75
CA GLN A 174 31.37 32.34 15.17
C GLN A 174 30.53 31.70 14.07
N ALA A 175 31.15 30.80 13.32
CA ALA A 175 30.42 29.85 12.51
C ALA A 175 29.47 29.16 13.48
N SER A 176 28.21 29.60 13.48
CA SER A 176 27.10 28.80 13.94
C SER A 176 27.06 27.63 12.99
N GLU A 177 27.83 26.60 13.33
CA GLU A 177 27.47 25.23 13.02
C GLU A 177 26.07 25.06 13.59
N GLU A 178 25.05 25.26 12.75
CA GLU A 178 23.75 24.69 13.02
C GLU A 178 23.96 23.18 13.05
N VAL A 179 24.22 22.67 14.25
CA VAL A 179 24.01 21.28 14.61
C VAL A 179 22.51 21.05 14.43
N THR A 180 22.11 20.79 13.19
CA THR A 180 20.85 20.15 12.89
C THR A 180 20.97 18.79 13.56
N THR A 181 20.42 18.69 14.77
CA THR A 181 20.27 17.43 15.49
C THR A 181 19.26 16.63 14.69
N ALA A 182 19.70 15.99 13.61
CA ALA A 182 18.91 15.02 12.88
C ALA A 182 18.53 13.95 13.89
N VAL A 183 17.23 13.87 14.20
CA VAL A 183 16.70 12.90 15.15
C VAL A 183 17.07 11.51 14.63
N GLU A 184 17.91 10.80 15.38
CA GLU A 184 18.38 9.48 14.99
C GLU A 184 17.18 8.51 14.92
N LEU A 185 16.94 7.97 13.72
CA LEU A 185 15.88 7.03 13.45
C LEU A 185 16.36 5.62 13.80
N LYS A 186 15.67 4.95 14.74
CA LYS A 186 16.00 3.57 15.17
C LYS A 186 15.65 2.51 14.11
N TYR A 187 14.63 2.78 13.31
CA TYR A 187 14.10 1.90 12.27
C TYR A 187 13.92 2.68 10.96
N PRO A 188 15.02 3.14 10.35
CA PRO A 188 14.94 4.00 9.16
C PRO A 188 14.25 3.27 8.00
N ALA A 189 13.56 4.03 7.16
CA ALA A 189 13.12 3.55 5.86
C ALA A 189 14.33 3.18 4.98
N PRO A 190 14.16 2.26 4.00
CA PRO A 190 15.15 2.03 2.96
C PRO A 190 15.57 3.33 2.25
N GLY A 191 16.81 3.41 1.79
CA GLY A 191 17.39 4.63 1.22
C GLY A 191 16.66 5.12 -0.04
N GLU A 192 16.06 4.20 -0.77
CA GLU A 192 15.23 4.45 -1.95
C GLU A 192 13.78 4.85 -1.65
N ALA A 193 13.37 4.91 -0.38
CA ALA A 193 12.01 5.28 -0.02
C ALA A 193 11.70 6.71 -0.50
N ALA A 194 10.64 6.85 -1.29
CA ALA A 194 10.21 8.14 -1.83
C ALA A 194 9.44 8.95 -0.78
N ASP A 195 9.57 10.28 -0.80
CA ASP A 195 8.79 11.16 0.06
C ASP A 195 7.33 11.23 -0.47
N LEU A 196 6.44 10.50 0.18
CA LEU A 196 5.05 10.28 -0.27
C LEU A 196 4.08 10.37 0.91
N GLU A 197 3.09 11.26 0.79
CA GLU A 197 2.04 11.44 1.81
C GLU A 197 0.80 10.57 1.56
N LEU A 198 0.61 10.10 0.32
CA LEU A 198 -0.53 9.27 -0.06
C LEU A 198 -0.09 8.21 -1.05
N ILE A 199 -0.22 6.94 -0.65
CA ILE A 199 0.22 5.79 -1.44
C ILE A 199 -0.93 4.83 -1.72
N SER A 200 -0.84 4.13 -2.84
CA SER A 200 -1.73 3.03 -3.19
C SER A 200 -0.92 1.77 -3.50
N ALA A 201 -1.37 0.63 -2.98
CA ALA A 201 -0.82 -0.67 -3.37
C ALA A 201 -1.05 -0.93 -4.87
N PRO A 202 -0.26 -1.80 -5.50
CA PRO A 202 -0.41 -2.10 -6.93
C PRO A 202 -1.77 -2.67 -7.32
N SER A 203 -2.40 -3.42 -6.40
CA SER A 203 -3.76 -3.96 -6.58
C SER A 203 -4.86 -2.90 -6.49
N GLY A 204 -4.55 -1.68 -6.04
CA GLY A 204 -5.51 -0.61 -5.78
C GLY A 204 -6.40 -0.85 -4.55
N ASN A 205 -6.31 -2.00 -3.89
CA ASN A 205 -7.19 -2.36 -2.78
C ASN A 205 -6.78 -1.73 -1.43
N ILE A 206 -5.51 -1.31 -1.30
CA ILE A 206 -4.99 -0.69 -0.08
C ILE A 206 -4.55 0.73 -0.41
N LEU A 207 -5.02 1.68 0.39
CA LEU A 207 -4.70 3.11 0.29
C LEU A 207 -4.17 3.57 1.64
N CYS A 208 -2.98 4.15 1.67
CA CYS A 208 -2.39 4.65 2.91
C CYS A 208 -2.12 6.14 2.82
N LYS A 209 -2.54 6.87 3.85
CA LYS A 209 -2.16 8.26 4.08
C LYS A 209 -1.10 8.29 5.18
N LEU A 210 0.07 8.81 4.84
CA LEU A 210 1.18 9.05 5.75
C LEU A 210 1.16 10.52 6.16
N ALA A 211 1.40 10.77 7.43
CA ALA A 211 1.63 12.11 7.98
C ALA A 211 2.74 12.00 9.03
N ASP A 212 3.17 13.14 9.56
CA ASP A 212 4.18 13.14 10.60
C ASP A 212 3.62 12.46 11.87
N GLY A 213 4.25 11.36 12.26
CA GLY A 213 3.90 10.58 13.45
C GLY A 213 2.60 9.78 13.37
N SER A 214 1.89 9.77 12.23
CA SER A 214 0.68 8.95 12.05
C SER A 214 0.53 8.38 10.65
N VAL A 215 -0.12 7.23 10.57
CA VAL A 215 -0.46 6.60 9.29
C VAL A 215 -1.80 5.91 9.38
N ALA A 216 -2.61 6.06 8.33
CA ALA A 216 -3.88 5.38 8.19
C ALA A 216 -3.88 4.61 6.87
N CYS A 217 -4.14 3.30 6.91
CA CYS A 217 -4.27 2.46 5.72
C CYS A 217 -5.66 1.85 5.63
N THR A 218 -6.41 2.22 4.61
CA THR A 218 -7.72 1.64 4.28
C THR A 218 -7.54 0.43 3.37
N VAL A 219 -8.10 -0.71 3.79
CA VAL A 219 -8.33 -1.89 2.96
C VAL A 219 -9.77 -1.83 2.45
N LEU A 220 -9.95 -1.65 1.14
CA LEU A 220 -11.25 -1.40 0.52
C LEU A 220 -12.14 -2.65 0.47
N GLN A 221 -11.55 -3.80 0.12
CA GLN A 221 -12.22 -5.10 0.12
C GLN A 221 -11.57 -6.00 1.18
N THR A 222 -12.37 -6.42 2.17
CA THR A 222 -11.91 -7.17 3.35
C THR A 222 -12.52 -8.57 3.42
N GLN A 223 -11.77 -9.50 4.02
CA GLN A 223 -12.19 -10.85 4.38
C GLN A 223 -12.32 -10.99 5.90
N GLU A 224 -12.68 -12.18 6.37
CA GLU A 224 -13.04 -12.45 7.77
C GLU A 224 -11.99 -12.00 8.78
N GLY A 225 -10.69 -12.22 8.54
CA GLY A 225 -9.64 -11.80 9.50
C GLY A 225 -9.44 -10.28 9.60
N MET A 226 -10.06 -9.49 8.72
CA MET A 226 -10.16 -8.03 8.87
C MET A 226 -11.42 -7.59 9.62
N ARG A 227 -12.40 -8.48 9.81
CA ARG A 227 -13.72 -8.19 10.39
C ARG A 227 -13.76 -8.44 11.90
N GLY A 228 -14.92 -8.20 12.50
CA GLY A 228 -15.19 -8.44 13.91
C GLY A 228 -15.07 -7.20 14.80
N GLY A 229 -15.81 -7.20 15.90
CA GLY A 229 -16.01 -6.02 16.73
C GLY A 229 -16.81 -4.97 15.97
N ALA A 230 -16.37 -3.70 15.98
CA ALA A 230 -17.04 -2.62 15.28
C ALA A 230 -16.91 -2.68 13.73
N CYS A 231 -16.08 -3.58 13.18
CA CYS A 231 -15.85 -3.73 11.74
C CYS A 231 -16.55 -5.00 11.22
N GLU A 232 -17.87 -5.00 11.10
CA GLU A 232 -18.59 -6.21 10.65
C GLU A 232 -18.54 -6.40 9.13
N GLU A 233 -18.71 -5.34 8.34
CA GLU A 233 -18.63 -5.39 6.89
C GLU A 233 -18.02 -4.12 6.28
N GLY A 234 -17.53 -4.23 5.04
CA GLY A 234 -17.02 -3.10 4.26
C GLY A 234 -15.51 -2.87 4.38
N PHE A 235 -15.10 -1.63 4.15
CA PHE A 235 -13.70 -1.25 4.27
C PHE A 235 -13.29 -1.20 5.74
N VAL A 236 -12.01 -1.42 5.99
CA VAL A 236 -11.42 -1.26 7.33
C VAL A 236 -10.17 -0.42 7.19
N THR A 237 -10.03 0.59 8.04
CA THR A 237 -8.81 1.38 8.13
C THR A 237 -8.05 0.99 9.38
N VAL A 238 -6.75 0.73 9.25
CA VAL A 238 -5.85 0.59 10.39
C VAL A 238 -5.09 1.89 10.55
N VAL A 239 -5.13 2.45 11.75
CA VAL A 239 -4.52 3.73 12.11
C VAL A 239 -3.45 3.48 13.17
N ALA A 240 -2.24 3.96 12.92
CA ALA A 240 -1.19 4.08 13.92
C ALA A 240 -0.99 5.55 14.28
N THR A 241 -0.99 5.83 15.57
CA THR A 241 -0.62 7.13 16.16
C THR A 241 0.35 6.89 17.32
N ALA A 242 0.76 7.96 18.02
CA ALA A 242 1.52 7.84 19.27
C ALA A 242 0.77 7.08 20.38
N GLU A 243 -0.56 6.97 20.29
CA GLU A 243 -1.40 6.25 21.26
C GLU A 243 -1.43 4.73 21.01
N GLY A 244 -0.90 4.29 19.87
CA GLY A 244 -0.87 2.89 19.44
C GLY A 244 -1.58 2.66 18.12
N VAL A 245 -1.88 1.39 17.85
CA VAL A 245 -2.51 0.96 16.59
C VAL A 245 -3.92 0.47 16.85
N LYS A 246 -4.88 0.93 16.06
CA LYS A 246 -6.29 0.51 16.13
C LYS A 246 -6.94 0.39 14.75
N ARG A 247 -8.01 -0.39 14.67
CA ARG A 247 -8.94 -0.35 13.53
C ARG A 247 -9.95 0.79 13.69
N ASP A 248 -10.27 1.42 12.57
CA ASP A 248 -11.31 2.43 12.40
C ASP A 248 -12.11 2.08 11.14
N CYS A 249 -13.39 1.72 11.34
CA CYS A 249 -14.30 1.31 10.27
C CYS A 249 -15.15 2.48 9.75
N SER A 250 -14.96 3.69 10.29
CA SER A 250 -15.65 4.92 9.85
C SER A 250 -14.73 5.83 9.04
N LEU A 251 -13.43 5.79 9.32
CA LEU A 251 -12.41 6.52 8.57
C LEU A 251 -12.11 5.83 7.24
N ARG A 252 -12.14 6.56 6.12
CA ARG A 252 -11.71 6.07 4.81
C ARG A 252 -10.68 7.00 4.18
N VAL A 253 -9.54 6.44 3.80
CA VAL A 253 -8.52 7.14 3.01
C VAL A 253 -9.03 7.30 1.57
N ASN A 254 -8.88 8.50 1.01
CA ASN A 254 -9.25 8.80 -0.37
C ASN A 254 -8.11 8.39 -1.33
N ALA A 255 -8.46 7.87 -2.50
CA ALA A 255 -7.52 7.53 -3.57
C ALA A 255 -7.04 8.73 -4.39
N GLN A 256 -7.71 9.89 -4.30
CA GLN A 256 -7.39 11.05 -5.12
C GLN A 256 -5.96 11.56 -4.83
N GLY A 257 -5.10 11.51 -5.86
CA GLY A 257 -3.69 11.91 -5.73
C GLY A 257 -2.78 10.85 -5.12
N ALA A 258 -3.26 9.63 -4.91
CA ALA A 258 -2.44 8.54 -4.39
C ALA A 258 -1.38 8.13 -5.42
N THR A 259 -0.14 8.05 -4.97
CA THR A 259 0.96 7.53 -5.79
C THR A 259 0.99 6.01 -5.67
N LYS A 260 1.01 5.30 -6.80
CA LYS A 260 1.17 3.84 -6.80
C LYS A 260 2.59 3.51 -6.35
N VAL A 261 2.71 2.64 -5.36
CA VAL A 261 4.00 2.12 -4.87
C VAL A 261 4.08 0.65 -5.29
N ASP A 262 5.01 0.31 -6.18
CA ASP A 262 5.18 -1.06 -6.65
C ASP A 262 5.64 -2.01 -5.54
N TYR A 263 5.50 -3.31 -5.75
CA TYR A 263 5.90 -4.30 -4.76
C TYR A 263 7.40 -4.22 -4.47
N GLY A 264 7.75 -4.22 -3.18
CA GLY A 264 9.12 -4.00 -2.69
C GLY A 264 9.54 -2.53 -2.66
N GLN A 265 8.66 -1.58 -3.03
CA GLN A 265 8.94 -0.15 -2.94
C GLN A 265 8.35 0.47 -1.67
N PHE A 266 8.89 1.63 -1.30
CA PHE A 266 8.61 2.29 -0.04
C PHE A 266 8.26 3.76 -0.23
N GLY A 267 7.31 4.24 0.56
CA GLY A 267 7.00 5.66 0.75
C GLY A 267 7.27 6.07 2.19
N LYS A 268 7.68 7.31 2.41
CA LYS A 268 7.95 7.86 3.75
C LYS A 268 7.57 9.32 3.89
N THR A 269 7.45 9.75 5.14
CA THR A 269 7.47 11.15 5.60
C THR A 269 8.63 11.33 6.58
N ALA A 270 8.60 12.38 7.41
CA ALA A 270 9.66 12.62 8.40
C ALA A 270 9.81 11.45 9.40
N ASP A 271 8.68 10.88 9.86
CA ASP A 271 8.66 9.99 11.02
C ASP A 271 8.07 8.61 10.73
N VAL A 272 7.44 8.42 9.57
CA VAL A 272 6.69 7.21 9.24
C VAL A 272 7.09 6.71 7.86
N ALA A 273 7.13 5.41 7.70
CA ALA A 273 7.37 4.75 6.42
C ALA A 273 6.36 3.63 6.19
N CYS A 274 6.10 3.36 4.91
CA CYS A 274 5.25 2.28 4.44
C CYS A 274 5.93 1.55 3.28
N GLY A 275 5.95 0.22 3.33
CA GLY A 275 6.43 -0.65 2.25
C GLY A 275 5.28 -1.43 1.64
N SER A 276 5.20 -1.43 0.30
CA SER A 276 4.29 -2.30 -0.42
C SER A 276 4.88 -3.68 -0.59
N GLN A 277 4.08 -4.69 -0.25
CA GLN A 277 4.41 -6.11 -0.33
C GLN A 277 3.40 -6.80 -1.24
N TYR A 278 3.72 -7.98 -1.77
CA TYR A 278 2.83 -8.73 -2.65
C TYR A 278 1.49 -9.02 -1.96
N ASN A 279 1.56 -9.40 -0.68
CA ASN A 279 0.40 -9.77 0.11
C ASN A 279 -0.23 -8.61 0.90
N GLY A 280 0.37 -7.41 0.94
CA GLY A 280 -0.14 -6.32 1.77
C GLY A 280 0.70 -5.05 1.79
N ILE A 281 0.48 -4.21 2.80
CA ILE A 281 1.33 -3.06 3.11
C ILE A 281 1.75 -3.17 4.58
N SER A 282 3.02 -2.89 4.87
CA SER A 282 3.48 -2.66 6.24
C SER A 282 3.86 -1.20 6.42
N CYS A 283 3.40 -0.58 7.51
CA CYS A 283 3.74 0.78 7.88
C CYS A 283 4.26 0.84 9.31
N TRP A 284 5.25 1.67 9.57
CA TRP A 284 5.86 1.80 10.89
C TRP A 284 6.39 3.21 11.13
N ASN A 285 6.44 3.58 12.41
CA ASN A 285 7.14 4.77 12.86
C ASN A 285 8.65 4.50 12.89
N MET A 286 9.44 5.31 12.18
CA MET A 286 10.88 5.12 12.03
C MET A 286 11.68 5.41 13.33
N LYS A 287 11.07 6.10 14.30
CA LYS A 287 11.69 6.37 15.62
C LYS A 287 11.41 5.24 16.61
N THR A 288 10.16 4.81 16.71
CA THR A 288 9.72 3.86 17.75
C THR A 288 9.66 2.40 17.29
N GLY A 289 9.54 2.16 15.99
CA GLY A 289 9.30 0.83 15.42
C GLY A 289 7.86 0.35 15.57
N GLN A 290 7.00 1.13 16.22
CA GLN A 290 5.58 0.81 16.32
C GLN A 290 4.94 0.90 14.93
N GLY A 291 4.18 -0.10 14.56
CA GLY A 291 3.60 -0.18 13.24
C GLY A 291 2.58 -1.29 13.11
N PHE A 292 2.18 -1.53 11.87
CA PHE A 292 1.28 -2.59 11.50
C PHE A 292 1.57 -3.15 10.11
N ALA A 293 0.97 -4.30 9.82
CA ALA A 293 0.78 -4.79 8.46
C ALA A 293 -0.70 -5.01 8.20
N VAL A 294 -1.15 -4.73 6.97
CA VAL A 294 -2.53 -4.91 6.53
C VAL A 294 -2.60 -5.64 5.19
N SER A 295 -3.63 -6.46 5.04
CA SER A 295 -4.02 -7.06 3.77
C SER A 295 -5.54 -7.19 3.68
N ARG A 296 -6.02 -7.84 2.60
CA ARG A 296 -7.42 -8.27 2.48
C ARG A 296 -7.83 -9.24 3.59
N GLN A 297 -6.89 -10.09 4.04
CA GLN A 297 -7.16 -11.23 4.90
C GLN A 297 -7.09 -10.88 6.39
N GLY A 298 -6.38 -9.82 6.77
CA GLY A 298 -6.29 -9.38 8.16
C GLY A 298 -5.34 -8.22 8.38
N TRP A 299 -4.92 -8.04 9.62
CA TRP A 299 -3.99 -7.01 10.07
C TRP A 299 -3.22 -7.51 11.31
N THR A 300 -2.10 -6.87 11.62
CA THR A 300 -1.39 -7.05 12.90
C THR A 300 -0.59 -5.83 13.28
N THR A 301 0.01 -5.85 14.45
CA THR A 301 0.90 -4.82 14.95
C THR A 301 2.34 -5.33 15.13
N THR A 302 3.27 -4.40 15.27
CA THR A 302 4.69 -4.64 15.52
C THR A 302 5.27 -3.50 16.35
N ASP A 303 6.33 -3.77 17.08
CA ASP A 303 7.20 -2.81 17.76
C ASP A 303 8.65 -2.85 17.21
N LYS A 304 8.88 -3.61 16.13
CA LYS A 304 10.21 -3.88 15.53
C LYS A 304 10.42 -3.22 14.18
N GLY A 305 9.60 -2.23 13.82
CA GLY A 305 9.67 -1.54 12.53
C GLY A 305 8.96 -2.32 11.43
N TYR A 306 9.57 -2.42 10.26
CA TYR A 306 9.00 -3.10 9.10
C TYR A 306 8.62 -4.56 9.39
N LEU A 307 7.40 -4.95 9.01
CA LEU A 307 6.96 -6.35 9.00
C LEU A 307 7.05 -6.90 7.59
N SER A 308 7.97 -7.85 7.39
CA SER A 308 8.04 -8.63 6.14
C SER A 308 6.91 -9.65 6.05
N GLU A 309 6.67 -10.17 4.84
CA GLU A 309 5.66 -11.21 4.60
C GLU A 309 5.93 -12.48 5.39
N GLU A 310 7.18 -12.83 5.66
CA GLU A 310 7.51 -14.04 6.44
C GLU A 310 7.15 -13.90 7.91
N GLN A 311 7.29 -12.68 8.44
CA GLN A 311 6.89 -12.32 9.80
C GLN A 311 5.38 -12.15 9.90
N PHE A 312 4.69 -12.17 8.75
CA PHE A 312 3.26 -12.04 8.65
C PHE A 312 2.62 -13.17 7.81
N PRO A 313 2.19 -14.28 8.43
CA PRO A 313 1.58 -15.38 7.70
C PRO A 313 0.20 -14.98 7.16
N TRP A 314 0.15 -14.36 5.97
CA TRP A 314 -1.07 -14.07 5.21
C TRP A 314 -1.60 -15.32 4.49
N VAL A 315 -1.71 -16.44 5.19
CA VAL A 315 -2.43 -17.62 4.69
C VAL A 315 -3.05 -18.34 5.89
N GLN A 316 -4.37 -18.31 5.99
CA GLN A 316 -5.14 -19.35 6.66
C GLN A 316 -5.92 -20.13 5.61
#